data_AF-A0A5J4UWC0-F1
#
_entry.id   AF-A0A5J4UWC0-F1
#
_cell.length_a   1.000
_cell.length_b   1.000
_cell.length_c   1.000
_cell.angle_alpha   90.00
_cell.angle_beta   90.00
_cell.angle_gamma   90.00
#
_symmetry.space_group_name_H-M   'P 1'
#
loop_
_entity.id
_entity.type
_entity.pdbx_description
1 polymer ?
#
loop_
_entity_poly.entity_id
_entity_poly.type
_entity_poly.pdbx_seq_one_letter_code
_entity_poly.pdbx_strand_id
1 'polypeptide(L)'
;MLEYIGQSNNYFTQQIYNKNPYPSLVRLLVHSNIEIVIRIIRSNLSILLAGTSTTLETLPHSHFKSLQACDGIKKAYSLFQQNRHKITKDRAAICIGQLFRAQEITNKQMRNDIIKHLKTLGNDSDKWTKNAAKVFLRELAQNTADIEAGGFVIPE
;
A
#
# COMPACT_ATOMS: atom_id res chain seq x y z
N MET A 1 18.82 24.83 3.62
CA MET A 1 18.18 24.65 2.30
C MET A 1 17.52 23.29 2.08
N LEU A 2 17.85 22.24 2.85
CA LEU A 2 17.16 20.94 2.76
C LEU A 2 15.83 20.86 3.55
N GLU A 3 15.63 21.72 4.56
CA GLU A 3 14.38 21.75 5.34
C GLU A 3 13.18 22.37 4.59
N TYR A 4 13.45 23.27 3.64
CA TYR A 4 12.39 23.98 2.91
C TYR A 4 11.70 23.13 1.83
N ILE A 5 12.43 22.16 1.28
CA ILE A 5 11.90 21.25 0.25
C ILE A 5 10.97 20.18 0.89
N GLY A 6 11.23 19.80 2.14
CA GLY A 6 10.40 18.84 2.89
C GLY A 6 9.03 19.38 3.29
N GLN A 7 8.95 20.65 3.70
CA GLN A 7 7.67 21.28 4.08
C GLN A 7 6.78 21.60 2.88
N SER A 8 7.37 22.04 1.77
CA SER A 8 6.66 22.31 0.50
C SER A 8 5.94 21.06 -0.02
N ASN A 9 6.62 19.92 -0.06
CA ASN A 9 6.02 18.66 -0.51
C ASN A 9 4.86 18.21 0.38
N ASN A 10 4.96 18.45 1.69
CA ASN A 10 3.89 18.14 2.64
C ASN A 10 2.67 19.05 2.41
N TYR A 11 2.87 20.36 2.20
CA TYR A 11 1.79 21.31 1.93
C TYR A 11 1.02 21.00 0.64
N PHE A 12 1.71 20.70 -0.47
CA PHE A 12 1.04 20.30 -1.71
C PHE A 12 0.29 18.98 -1.57
N THR A 13 0.85 18.02 -0.83
CA THR A 13 0.19 16.74 -0.55
C THR A 13 -1.06 16.92 0.31
N GLN A 14 -1.01 17.79 1.33
CA GLN A 14 -2.17 18.14 2.15
C GLN A 14 -3.27 18.87 1.35
N GLN A 15 -2.89 19.78 0.45
CA GLN A 15 -3.87 20.44 -0.43
C GLN A 15 -4.54 19.47 -1.40
N ILE A 16 -3.80 18.51 -1.95
CA ILE A 16 -4.38 17.45 -2.79
C ILE A 16 -5.35 16.59 -1.97
N TYR A 17 -4.99 16.24 -0.72
CA TYR A 17 -5.86 15.50 0.19
C TYR A 17 -7.19 16.23 0.47
N ASN A 18 -7.14 17.54 0.73
CA ASN A 18 -8.33 18.36 1.01
C ASN A 18 -9.32 18.41 -0.17
N LYS A 19 -8.88 18.10 -1.40
CA LYS A 19 -9.75 17.99 -2.57
C LYS A 19 -10.46 16.64 -2.71
N ASN A 20 -10.28 15.74 -1.74
CA ASN A 20 -10.81 14.37 -1.77
C ASN A 20 -10.57 13.68 -3.12
N PRO A 21 -9.30 13.43 -3.50
CA PRO A 21 -8.97 12.95 -4.84
C PRO A 21 -9.25 11.45 -5.00
N TYR A 22 -9.48 10.73 -3.90
CA TYR A 22 -9.57 9.28 -3.88
C TYR A 22 -10.65 8.71 -4.78
N PRO A 23 -11.90 9.22 -4.83
CA PRO A 23 -12.91 8.67 -5.74
C PRO A 23 -12.47 8.70 -7.21
N SER A 24 -11.86 9.80 -7.64
CA SER A 24 -11.35 9.96 -9.01
C SER A 24 -10.14 9.07 -9.27
N LEU A 25 -9.17 9.02 -8.36
CA LEU A 25 -7.98 8.18 -8.48
C LEU A 25 -8.31 6.69 -8.47
N VAL A 26 -9.27 6.28 -7.63
CA VAL A 26 -9.75 4.91 -7.53
C VAL A 26 -10.49 4.47 -8.79
N ARG A 27 -11.24 5.36 -9.45
CA ARG A 27 -11.84 5.07 -10.77
C ARG A 27 -10.79 4.78 -11.84
N LEU A 28 -9.63 5.42 -11.78
CA LEU A 28 -8.58 5.23 -12.78
C LEU A 28 -7.77 3.92 -12.57
N LEU A 29 -7.89 3.25 -11.42
CA LEU A 29 -7.25 1.96 -11.18
C LEU A 29 -7.82 0.83 -12.05
N VAL A 30 -9.03 0.99 -12.60
CA VAL A 30 -9.68 -0.01 -13.46
C VAL A 30 -9.58 0.32 -14.96
N HIS A 31 -8.68 1.24 -15.32
CA HIS A 31 -8.51 1.67 -16.71
C HIS A 31 -7.93 0.55 -17.59
N SER A 32 -8.37 0.46 -18.85
CA SER A 32 -7.91 -0.55 -19.81
C SER A 32 -6.46 -0.32 -20.25
N ASN A 33 -6.01 0.93 -20.36
CA ASN A 33 -4.62 1.26 -20.61
C ASN A 33 -3.74 1.05 -19.36
N ILE A 34 -2.83 0.07 -19.42
CA ILE A 34 -1.95 -0.30 -18.30
C ILE A 34 -0.96 0.81 -17.91
N GLU A 35 -0.51 1.64 -18.85
CA GLU A 35 0.39 2.76 -18.55
C GLU A 35 -0.29 3.82 -17.69
N ILE A 36 -1.58 4.06 -17.92
CA ILE A 36 -2.39 4.95 -17.07
C ILE A 36 -2.49 4.35 -15.67
N VAL A 37 -2.79 3.05 -15.56
CA VAL A 37 -2.89 2.37 -14.27
C VAL A 37 -1.56 2.41 -13.51
N ILE A 38 -0.44 2.19 -14.19
CA ILE A 38 0.91 2.29 -13.62
C ILE A 38 1.15 3.69 -13.05
N ARG A 39 0.84 4.75 -13.80
CA ARG A 39 1.01 6.14 -13.32
C ARG A 39 0.17 6.40 -12.07
N ILE A 40 -1.09 6.01 -12.10
CA ILE A 40 -2.04 6.24 -10.99
C ILE A 40 -1.65 5.47 -9.74
N ILE A 41 -1.27 4.20 -9.85
CA ILE A 41 -0.88 3.43 -8.66
C ILE A 41 0.44 3.92 -8.06
N ARG A 42 1.35 4.46 -8.88
CA ARG A 42 2.56 5.12 -8.38
C ARG A 42 2.20 6.37 -7.57
N SER A 43 1.32 7.21 -8.09
CA SER A 43 0.84 8.41 -7.39
C SER A 43 0.11 8.09 -6.09
N ASN A 44 -0.81 7.10 -6.11
CA ASN A 44 -1.52 6.67 -4.91
C ASN A 44 -0.56 6.19 -3.82
N LEU A 45 0.43 5.38 -4.19
CA LEU A 45 1.43 4.88 -3.25
C LEU A 45 2.30 6.01 -2.66
N SER A 46 2.66 7.02 -3.46
CA SER A 46 3.35 8.22 -2.96
C SER A 46 2.52 8.99 -1.93
N ILE A 47 1.20 9.12 -2.15
CA ILE A 47 0.28 9.77 -1.20
C ILE A 47 0.17 8.94 0.08
N LEU A 48 0.02 7.61 -0.02
CA LEU A 48 -0.03 6.72 1.14
C LEU A 48 1.25 6.82 1.99
N LEU A 49 2.42 6.75 1.36
CA LEU A 49 3.70 6.90 2.04
C LEU A 49 3.84 8.25 2.76
N ALA A 50 3.36 9.34 2.15
CA ALA A 50 3.36 10.66 2.79
C ALA A 50 2.43 10.72 4.01
N GLY A 51 1.31 9.99 4.00
CA GLY A 51 0.45 9.85 5.18
C GLY A 51 1.06 8.94 6.26
N THR A 52 1.84 7.93 5.88
CA THR A 52 2.50 7.00 6.82
C THR A 52 3.47 7.75 7.76
N SER A 53 4.20 8.75 7.27
CA SER A 53 5.13 9.56 8.10
C SER A 53 4.42 10.51 9.08
N THR A 54 3.10 10.68 8.97
CA THR A 54 2.31 11.56 9.85
C THR A 54 1.65 10.85 11.02
N THR A 55 1.76 9.52 11.11
CA THR A 55 1.08 8.71 12.12
C THR A 55 1.99 7.58 12.62
N LEU A 56 2.00 7.33 13.92
CA LEU A 56 2.76 6.23 14.53
C LEU A 56 2.40 4.89 13.90
N GLU A 57 3.37 3.96 13.83
CA GLU A 57 3.20 2.63 13.24
C GLU A 57 2.09 1.81 13.92
N THR A 58 1.84 2.06 15.21
CA THR A 58 0.79 1.42 16.00
C THR A 58 -0.62 1.97 15.75
N LEU A 59 -0.75 3.02 14.92
CA LEU A 59 -2.03 3.65 14.63
C LEU A 59 -2.53 3.31 13.21
N PRO A 60 -3.85 3.19 13.04
CA PRO A 60 -4.51 3.16 11.74
C PRO A 60 -3.98 4.21 10.75
N HIS A 61 -3.83 3.83 9.49
CA HIS A 61 -3.45 4.78 8.45
C HIS A 61 -4.53 5.84 8.25
N SER A 62 -4.13 7.12 8.25
CA SER A 62 -5.00 8.30 8.04
C SER A 62 -5.88 8.22 6.78
N HIS A 63 -5.44 7.53 5.72
CA HIS A 63 -6.14 7.43 4.45
C HIS A 63 -7.06 6.19 4.34
N PHE A 64 -7.04 5.30 5.34
CA PHE A 64 -7.83 4.07 5.31
C PHE A 64 -9.32 4.34 5.12
N LYS A 65 -9.90 5.23 5.95
CA LYS A 65 -11.33 5.56 5.91
C LYS A 65 -11.74 6.17 4.57
N SER A 66 -10.93 7.08 4.03
CA SER A 66 -11.21 7.72 2.74
C SER A 66 -11.19 6.73 1.58
N LEU A 67 -10.25 5.78 1.58
CA LEU A 67 -10.19 4.72 0.57
C LEU A 67 -11.28 3.68 0.74
N GLN A 68 -11.64 3.33 1.98
CA GLN A 68 -12.75 2.43 2.25
C GLN A 68 -14.09 3.02 1.76
N ALA A 69 -14.33 4.30 2.00
CA ALA A 69 -15.56 4.99 1.60
C ALA A 69 -15.79 5.07 0.07
N CYS A 70 -14.76 4.82 -0.75
CA CYS A 70 -14.84 4.86 -2.21
C CYS A 70 -14.50 3.52 -2.89
N ASP A 71 -14.62 2.40 -2.16
CA ASP A 71 -14.24 1.06 -2.62
C ASP A 71 -12.77 0.92 -3.06
N GLY A 72 -11.90 1.84 -2.64
CA GLY A 72 -10.49 1.89 -3.03
C GLY A 72 -9.74 0.60 -2.68
N ILE A 73 -9.98 0.05 -1.50
CA ILE A 73 -9.39 -1.22 -1.06
C ILE A 73 -9.82 -2.37 -1.99
N LYS A 74 -11.13 -2.47 -2.28
CA LYS A 74 -11.68 -3.49 -3.16
C LYS A 74 -11.13 -3.38 -4.58
N LYS A 75 -11.01 -2.16 -5.12
CA LYS A 75 -10.45 -1.94 -6.46
C LYS A 75 -8.94 -2.19 -6.52
N ALA A 76 -8.19 -1.84 -5.48
CA ALA A 76 -6.78 -2.19 -5.38
C ALA A 76 -6.59 -3.72 -5.38
N TYR A 77 -7.42 -4.45 -4.63
CA TYR A 77 -7.37 -5.91 -4.61
C TYR A 77 -7.77 -6.53 -5.95
N SER A 78 -8.80 -5.99 -6.61
CA SER A 78 -9.14 -6.41 -7.98
C SER A 78 -7.98 -6.20 -8.95
N LEU A 79 -7.28 -5.06 -8.88
CA LEU A 79 -6.12 -4.78 -9.70
C LEU A 79 -4.96 -5.76 -9.43
N PHE A 80 -4.73 -6.11 -8.16
CA PHE A 80 -3.79 -7.16 -7.77
C PHE A 80 -4.15 -8.51 -8.43
N GLN A 81 -5.42 -8.92 -8.35
CA GLN A 81 -5.91 -10.19 -8.88
C GLN A 81 -5.81 -10.27 -10.41
N GLN A 82 -5.98 -9.15 -11.10
CA GLN A 82 -5.86 -9.08 -12.56
C GLN A 82 -4.45 -9.45 -13.07
N ASN A 83 -3.40 -9.24 -12.26
CA ASN A 83 -2.02 -9.64 -12.57
C ASN A 83 -1.53 -9.24 -13.98
N ARG A 84 -1.98 -8.08 -14.48
CA ARG A 84 -1.70 -7.64 -15.86
C ARG A 84 -0.27 -7.15 -16.07
N HIS A 85 0.37 -6.70 -14.99
CA HIS A 85 1.74 -6.19 -15.01
C HIS A 85 2.37 -6.29 -13.62
N LYS A 86 3.66 -6.64 -13.56
CA LYS A 86 4.41 -6.80 -12.30
C LYS A 86 4.28 -5.57 -11.40
N ILE A 87 4.60 -4.38 -11.94
CA ILE A 87 4.54 -3.12 -11.17
C ILE A 87 3.15 -2.88 -10.57
N THR A 88 2.08 -3.11 -11.32
CA THR A 88 0.72 -2.86 -10.82
C THR A 88 0.34 -3.86 -9.73
N LYS A 89 0.74 -5.13 -9.88
CA LYS A 89 0.46 -6.16 -8.89
C LYS A 89 1.24 -5.93 -7.60
N ASP A 90 2.54 -5.69 -7.71
CA ASP A 90 3.42 -5.47 -6.56
C ASP A 90 2.99 -4.24 -5.78
N ARG A 91 2.75 -3.13 -6.47
CA ARG A 91 2.29 -1.89 -5.82
C ARG A 91 0.90 -2.03 -5.23
N ALA A 92 -0.01 -2.76 -5.87
CA ALA A 92 -1.33 -3.01 -5.30
C ALA A 92 -1.23 -3.79 -3.99
N ALA A 93 -0.39 -4.84 -3.95
CA ALA A 93 -0.14 -5.61 -2.74
C ALA A 93 0.48 -4.76 -1.61
N ILE A 94 1.48 -3.94 -1.94
CA ILE A 94 2.11 -3.03 -0.97
C ILE A 94 1.12 -1.98 -0.46
N CYS A 95 0.33 -1.35 -1.35
CA CYS A 95 -0.69 -0.38 -0.95
C CYS A 95 -1.73 -1.00 -0.01
N ILE A 96 -2.24 -2.18 -0.34
CA ILE A 96 -3.19 -2.89 0.53
C ILE A 96 -2.53 -3.18 1.87
N GLY A 97 -1.29 -3.65 1.86
CA GLY A 97 -0.59 -3.91 3.11
C GLY A 97 -0.50 -2.66 4.00
N GLN A 98 0.03 -1.57 3.46
CA GLN A 98 0.16 -0.31 4.19
C GLN A 98 -1.15 0.25 4.73
N LEU A 99 -2.26 0.06 4.00
CA LEU A 99 -3.58 0.50 4.45
C LEU A 99 -4.03 -0.23 5.72
N PHE A 100 -3.73 -1.53 5.80
CA PHE A 100 -4.03 -2.36 6.95
C PHE A 100 -2.94 -2.36 8.02
N ARG A 101 -2.05 -1.36 8.02
CA ARG A 101 -1.14 -1.15 9.15
C ARG A 101 -1.96 -1.00 10.45
N ALA A 102 -1.51 -1.72 11.49
CA ALA A 102 -2.18 -1.78 12.81
C ALA A 102 -3.64 -2.26 12.75
N GLN A 103 -4.04 -2.98 11.70
CA GLN A 103 -5.39 -3.52 11.52
C GLN A 103 -5.37 -4.91 10.87
N GLU A 104 -6.34 -5.75 11.22
CA GLU A 104 -6.49 -7.04 10.57
C GLU A 104 -7.16 -6.91 9.19
N ILE A 105 -6.61 -7.59 8.18
CA ILE A 105 -7.36 -7.86 6.94
C ILE A 105 -8.38 -8.98 7.24
N THR A 106 -9.63 -8.58 7.50
CA THR A 106 -10.71 -9.52 7.87
C THR A 106 -11.10 -10.47 6.75
N ASN A 107 -10.93 -10.07 5.48
CA ASN A 107 -11.11 -10.95 4.34
C ASN A 107 -9.93 -11.94 4.25
N LYS A 108 -10.16 -13.19 4.69
CA LYS A 108 -9.13 -14.24 4.74
C LYS A 108 -8.47 -14.53 3.38
N GLN A 109 -9.24 -14.51 2.29
CA GLN A 109 -8.70 -14.75 0.95
C GLN A 109 -7.74 -13.62 0.53
N MET A 110 -8.17 -12.37 0.69
CA MET A 110 -7.34 -11.20 0.44
C MET A 110 -6.08 -11.24 1.30
N ARG A 111 -6.22 -11.51 2.60
CA ARG A 111 -5.11 -11.61 3.54
C ARG A 111 -4.06 -12.62 3.05
N ASN A 112 -4.50 -13.85 2.74
CA ASN A 112 -3.61 -14.91 2.30
C ASN A 112 -2.92 -14.59 0.98
N ASP A 113 -3.65 -14.04 0.01
CA ASP A 113 -3.12 -13.66 -1.29
C ASP A 113 -2.05 -12.56 -1.17
N ILE A 114 -2.33 -11.53 -0.37
CA ILE A 114 -1.40 -10.42 -0.15
C ILE A 114 -0.16 -10.89 0.61
N ILE A 115 -0.31 -11.64 1.71
CA ILE A 115 0.82 -12.17 2.47
C ILE A 115 1.70 -13.05 1.58
N LYS A 116 1.10 -13.97 0.82
CA LYS A 116 1.82 -14.87 -0.08
C LYS A 116 2.63 -14.07 -1.09
N HIS A 117 2.04 -13.05 -1.71
CA HIS A 117 2.75 -12.23 -2.69
C HIS A 117 3.88 -11.42 -2.04
N LEU A 118 3.63 -10.78 -0.91
CA LEU A 118 4.65 -9.97 -0.22
C LEU A 118 5.84 -10.80 0.27
N LYS A 119 5.64 -12.07 0.66
CA LYS A 119 6.74 -13.00 0.94
C LYS A 119 7.66 -13.18 -0.27
N THR A 120 7.10 -13.23 -1.49
CA THR A 120 7.93 -13.30 -2.71
C THR A 120 8.72 -12.00 -2.94
N LEU A 121 8.13 -10.85 -2.61
CA LEU A 121 8.79 -9.55 -2.74
C LEU A 121 9.88 -9.31 -1.69
N GLY A 122 9.90 -10.06 -0.58
CA GLY A 122 10.97 -9.99 0.43
C GLY A 122 12.39 -10.28 -0.11
N ASN A 123 12.48 -10.88 -1.30
CA ASN A 123 13.73 -11.15 -2.02
C ASN A 123 13.84 -10.39 -3.35
N ASP A 124 13.00 -9.36 -3.59
CA ASP A 124 13.02 -8.60 -4.84
C ASP A 124 14.36 -7.86 -5.02
N SER A 125 14.80 -7.74 -6.28
CA SER A 125 16.02 -7.02 -6.64
C SER A 125 15.86 -5.51 -6.48
N ASP A 126 14.64 -5.00 -6.63
CA ASP A 126 14.31 -3.62 -6.32
C ASP A 126 14.30 -3.40 -4.80
N LYS A 127 15.28 -2.65 -4.31
CA LYS A 127 15.49 -2.39 -2.88
C LYS A 127 14.26 -1.76 -2.23
N TRP A 128 13.57 -0.86 -2.94
CA TRP A 128 12.38 -0.21 -2.42
C TRP A 128 11.24 -1.22 -2.23
N THR A 129 10.93 -2.02 -3.24
CA THR A 129 9.90 -3.06 -3.22
C THR A 129 10.16 -4.08 -2.11
N LYS A 130 11.41 -4.54 -2.01
CA LYS A 130 11.84 -5.46 -0.95
C LYS A 130 11.62 -4.88 0.45
N ASN A 131 12.08 -3.66 0.69
CA ASN A 131 11.98 -3.02 2.00
C ASN A 131 10.51 -2.78 2.37
N ALA A 132 9.69 -2.30 1.43
CA ALA A 132 8.26 -2.08 1.66
C ALA A 132 7.53 -3.39 2.00
N ALA A 133 7.85 -4.47 1.31
CA ALA A 133 7.28 -5.80 1.60
C ALA A 133 7.69 -6.30 3.00
N LYS A 134 8.96 -6.17 3.37
CA LYS A 134 9.45 -6.57 4.70
C LYS A 134 8.79 -5.78 5.83
N VAL A 135 8.65 -4.47 5.69
CA VAL A 135 7.98 -3.61 6.69
C VAL A 135 6.58 -4.13 6.96
N PHE A 136 5.77 -4.34 5.92
CA PHE A 136 4.41 -4.81 6.12
C PHE A 136 4.35 -6.24 6.69
N LEU A 137 5.24 -7.15 6.28
CA LEU A 137 5.28 -8.48 6.88
C LEU A 137 5.59 -8.42 8.39
N ARG A 138 6.41 -7.47 8.84
CA ARG A 138 6.66 -7.23 10.28
C ARG A 138 5.42 -6.67 10.96
N GLU A 139 4.76 -5.69 10.36
CA GLU A 139 3.54 -5.08 10.90
C GLU A 139 2.40 -6.11 11.02
N LEU A 140 2.26 -7.02 10.06
CA LEU A 140 1.28 -8.10 10.18
C LEU A 140 1.66 -9.13 11.24
N ALA A 141 2.95 -9.43 11.43
CA ALA A 141 3.39 -10.40 12.43
C ALA A 141 3.13 -9.88 13.85
N GLN A 142 3.22 -8.57 14.06
CA GLN A 142 2.82 -7.92 15.31
C GLN A 142 1.31 -8.04 15.59
N ASN A 143 0.49 -8.15 14.54
CA ASN A 143 -0.98 -8.23 14.65
C ASN A 143 -1.52 -9.66 14.57
N THR A 144 -0.70 -10.64 14.18
CA THR A 144 -1.15 -12.03 13.97
C THR A 144 -0.04 -13.02 14.34
N ALA A 145 -0.34 -14.02 15.16
CA ALA A 145 0.57 -15.13 15.47
C ALA A 145 0.91 -16.02 14.24
N ASP A 146 0.21 -15.82 13.10
CA ASP A 146 0.20 -16.71 11.94
C ASP A 146 1.45 -16.61 11.04
N ILE A 147 2.25 -15.53 11.12
CA ILE A 147 3.39 -15.35 10.21
C ILE A 147 4.59 -16.24 10.59
N GLU A 148 4.76 -16.51 11.89
CA GLU A 148 5.81 -17.39 12.41
C GLU A 148 5.49 -18.88 12.20
N ALA A 149 4.21 -19.24 12.17
CA ALA A 149 3.74 -20.63 12.03
C ALA A 149 4.16 -21.32 10.71
N GLY A 150 4.59 -20.55 9.71
CA GLY A 150 5.07 -21.06 8.42
C GLY A 150 6.59 -21.14 8.26
N GLY A 151 7.37 -20.92 9.34
CA GLY A 151 8.84 -20.91 9.27
C GLY A 151 9.44 -19.75 8.46
N PHE A 152 8.65 -18.71 8.18
CA PHE A 152 9.12 -17.54 7.44
C PHE A 152 9.83 -16.57 8.39
N VAL A 153 11.15 -16.60 8.38
CA VAL A 153 11.98 -15.61 9.07
C VAL A 153 12.04 -14.36 8.20
N ILE A 154 11.58 -13.23 8.72
CA ILE A 154 11.72 -11.94 8.02
C ILE A 154 13.21 -11.60 7.99
N PRO A 155 13.87 -11.58 6.81
CA PRO A 155 15.31 -11.34 6.78
C PRO A 155 15.61 -9.92 7.26
N GLU A 156 16.71 -9.74 8.00
CA GLU A 156 17.19 -8.42 8.44
C GLU A 156 17.26 -7.42 7.27
#